data_AF-A0A8C4VM75-F1
#
_entry.id   AF-A0A8C4VM75-F1
#
_cell.length_a   1.000
_cell.length_b   1.000
_cell.length_c   1.000
_cell.angle_alpha   90.00
_cell.angle_beta   90.00
_cell.angle_gamma   90.00
#
_symmetry.space_group_name_H-M   'P 1'
#
loop_
_entity.id
_entity.type
_entity.pdbx_description
1 polymer ?
#
loop_
_entity_poly.entity_id
_entity_poly.type
_entity_poly.pdbx_seq_one_letter_code
_entity_poly.pdbx_strand_id
1 'polypeptide(L)'
;MMKPLLIPLTYFCLQTWLGIPQAKCQVELSMMDDAFDDQYIGCAEEMDGIAPELLEKEKSMSSLFSRVWENSGKKWELVKKKISLPRGFKDEHGRAIIAYTDNDFHSELNAAVRGAGTSRAHYMASFQFKAFHYYLTRASQLLRRRCDVMYKRTVYRGVSVSFQYMGSGHIRFGYFASSSFDIGVAKRFGMDTLFTIHTCFGVEIRAFSCIQEEEEVLIPVHEIFNMSRGQRSNRFVLRSTNRTCSHFNCAYLGGEKNQICVDNSATRGGLAFPGVLSHLLFGGSIILVHVAAMKLFAGFSIVLFVLLTFSL
;
A
#
# COMPACT_ATOMS: atom_id res chain seq x y z
N MET A 1 38.08 -38.74 27.47
CA MET A 1 38.35 -37.29 27.49
C MET A 1 38.65 -36.83 26.06
N MET A 2 37.91 -35.79 25.61
CA MET A 2 38.21 -34.81 24.54
C MET A 2 38.35 -35.23 23.06
N LYS A 3 37.63 -34.47 22.21
CA LYS A 3 37.42 -34.51 20.73
C LYS A 3 38.68 -34.12 19.90
N PRO A 4 38.71 -34.28 18.55
CA PRO A 4 38.08 -33.35 17.57
C PRO A 4 37.39 -34.07 16.37
N LEU A 5 36.21 -33.64 15.87
CA LEU A 5 35.94 -32.64 14.80
C LEU A 5 36.47 -33.01 13.40
N LEU A 6 35.56 -33.20 12.42
CA LEU A 6 35.60 -32.63 11.06
C LEU A 6 34.35 -33.03 10.25
N ILE A 7 33.55 -32.01 9.92
CA ILE A 7 32.58 -32.05 8.80
C ILE A 7 33.40 -31.79 7.52
N PRO A 8 33.05 -32.44 6.40
CA PRO A 8 33.01 -31.71 5.16
C PRO A 8 31.62 -31.79 4.52
N LEU A 9 31.11 -30.61 4.15
CA LEU A 9 30.06 -30.45 3.16
C LEU A 9 30.46 -31.21 1.89
N THR A 10 29.62 -32.13 1.44
CA THR A 10 29.62 -32.53 0.03
C THR A 10 28.20 -32.39 -0.52
N TYR A 11 28.02 -31.27 -1.21
CA TYR A 11 26.91 -31.01 -2.10
C TYR A 11 27.00 -32.01 -3.26
N PHE A 12 26.19 -33.08 -3.22
CA PHE A 12 26.11 -34.04 -4.30
C PHE A 12 25.13 -33.53 -5.37
N CYS A 13 25.57 -32.58 -6.19
CA CYS A 13 24.94 -32.36 -7.50
C CYS A 13 25.51 -33.40 -8.47
N LEU A 14 24.96 -34.62 -8.41
CA LEU A 14 25.12 -35.60 -9.48
C LEU A 14 24.30 -35.13 -10.67
N GLN A 15 24.97 -34.52 -11.65
CA GLN A 15 24.41 -34.38 -12.99
C GLN A 15 24.29 -35.77 -13.61
N THR A 16 23.09 -36.33 -13.63
CA THR A 16 22.74 -37.42 -14.53
C THR A 16 21.93 -36.84 -15.69
N TRP A 17 22.48 -37.03 -16.89
CA TRP A 17 21.83 -36.83 -18.18
C TRP A 17 20.59 -37.75 -18.29
N LEU A 18 19.47 -37.28 -17.79
CA LEU A 18 18.14 -37.72 -18.19
C LEU A 18 17.35 -36.45 -18.41
N GLY A 19 16.69 -36.32 -19.56
CA GLY A 19 15.82 -35.18 -19.87
C GLY A 19 14.63 -35.15 -18.92
N ILE A 20 14.85 -34.64 -17.70
CA ILE A 20 13.79 -34.33 -16.75
C ILE A 20 12.99 -33.22 -17.43
N PRO A 21 11.69 -33.42 -17.73
CA PRO A 21 10.85 -32.31 -18.16
C PRO A 21 10.99 -31.25 -17.07
N GLN A 22 11.55 -30.11 -17.45
CA GLN A 22 11.80 -28.98 -16.58
C GLN A 22 10.50 -28.75 -15.81
N ALA A 23 10.48 -29.10 -14.52
CA ALA A 23 9.30 -28.91 -13.69
C ALA A 23 9.08 -27.39 -13.70
N LYS A 24 8.14 -26.92 -14.53
CA LYS A 24 7.76 -25.52 -14.53
C LYS A 24 7.35 -25.22 -13.10
N CYS A 25 8.12 -24.38 -12.42
CA CYS A 25 7.82 -23.97 -11.06
C CYS A 25 6.46 -23.27 -11.11
N GLN A 26 5.40 -23.96 -10.68
CA GLN A 26 4.05 -23.41 -10.73
C GLN A 26 3.82 -22.68 -9.41
N VAL A 27 3.48 -21.40 -9.49
CA VAL A 27 3.21 -20.58 -8.31
C VAL A 27 1.76 -20.79 -7.92
N GLU A 28 1.51 -21.05 -6.64
CA GLU A 28 0.16 -21.10 -6.09
C GLU A 28 -0.34 -19.69 -5.80
N LEU A 29 -1.58 -19.39 -6.21
CA LEU A 29 -2.23 -18.13 -5.89
C LEU A 29 -2.83 -18.21 -4.49
N SER A 30 -2.52 -17.23 -3.65
CA SER A 30 -2.96 -17.18 -2.25
C SER A 30 -3.47 -15.78 -1.86
N MET A 31 -3.76 -15.59 -0.57
CA MET A 31 -4.07 -14.28 0.02
C MET A 31 -2.83 -13.41 0.25
N MET A 32 -1.62 -13.95 0.05
CA MET A 32 -0.34 -13.23 0.13
C MET A 32 -0.12 -12.55 1.49
N ASP A 33 -0.23 -13.33 2.58
CA ASP A 33 -0.21 -12.85 3.97
C ASP A 33 1.10 -12.14 4.40
N ASP A 34 2.18 -12.32 3.62
CA ASP A 34 3.47 -11.67 3.83
C ASP A 34 3.67 -10.39 2.99
N ALA A 35 2.65 -9.99 2.22
CA ALA A 35 2.67 -8.71 1.53
C ALA A 35 2.49 -7.55 2.51
N PHE A 36 3.24 -6.47 2.32
CA PHE A 36 2.98 -5.21 3.01
C PHE A 36 1.79 -4.50 2.35
N ASP A 37 0.69 -4.36 3.09
CA ASP A 37 -0.62 -4.03 2.52
C ASP A 37 -1.36 -2.90 3.23
N ASP A 38 -0.60 -2.00 3.86
CA ASP A 38 -1.12 -0.88 4.64
C ASP A 38 -2.09 0.00 3.82
N GLN A 39 -3.26 0.27 4.40
CA GLN A 39 -4.27 1.16 3.82
C GLN A 39 -4.23 2.58 4.42
N TYR A 40 -3.42 2.81 5.47
CA TYR A 40 -3.27 4.09 6.15
C TYR A 40 -4.60 4.69 6.64
N ILE A 41 -5.50 3.81 7.09
CA ILE A 41 -6.83 4.20 7.57
C ILE A 41 -6.66 4.89 8.92
N GLY A 42 -7.04 6.16 8.98
CA GLY A 42 -7.00 6.97 10.21
C GLY A 42 -5.65 7.60 10.53
N CYS A 43 -4.66 7.53 9.64
CA CYS A 43 -3.33 8.13 9.86
C CYS A 43 -2.76 8.88 8.66
N ALA A 44 -3.59 9.27 7.71
CA ALA A 44 -3.13 9.96 6.50
C ALA A 44 -2.52 11.33 6.81
N GLU A 45 -3.05 12.06 7.80
CA GLU A 45 -2.52 13.38 8.19
C GLU A 45 -1.13 13.26 8.83
N GLU A 46 -0.95 12.31 9.74
CA GLU A 46 0.35 12.03 10.34
C GLU A 46 1.35 11.56 9.29
N MET A 47 0.95 10.63 8.41
CA MET A 47 1.79 10.19 7.30
C MET A 47 2.16 11.33 6.35
N ASP A 48 1.24 12.26 6.07
CA ASP A 48 1.51 13.45 5.26
C ASP A 48 2.60 14.34 5.90
N GLY A 49 2.70 14.39 7.22
CA GLY A 49 3.73 15.14 7.94
C GLY A 49 5.13 14.51 7.86
N ILE A 50 5.22 13.18 7.83
CA ILE A 50 6.52 12.46 7.89
C ILE A 50 7.00 11.92 6.53
N ALA A 51 6.09 11.71 5.58
CA ALA A 51 6.42 11.14 4.27
C ALA A 51 7.44 11.97 3.47
N PRO A 52 7.51 13.31 3.57
CA PRO A 52 8.55 14.08 2.88
C PRO A 52 9.98 13.72 3.32
N GLU A 53 10.24 13.64 4.63
CA GLU A 53 11.56 13.28 5.15
C GLU A 53 11.92 11.83 4.79
N LEU A 54 10.95 10.93 4.93
CA LEU A 54 11.10 9.53 4.52
C LEU A 54 11.48 9.43 3.05
N LEU A 55 10.78 10.13 2.16
CA LEU A 55 11.04 10.10 0.73
C LEU A 55 12.46 10.57 0.38
N GLU A 56 12.98 11.61 1.04
CA GLU A 56 14.38 12.04 0.85
C GLU A 56 15.37 10.94 1.25
N LYS A 57 15.12 10.28 2.38
CA LYS A 57 15.94 9.14 2.81
C LYS A 57 15.87 7.99 1.81
N GLU A 58 14.69 7.64 1.32
CA GLU A 58 14.49 6.57 0.33
C GLU A 58 15.23 6.85 -0.97
N LYS A 59 15.14 8.08 -1.50
CA LYS A 59 15.90 8.49 -2.70
C LYS A 59 17.41 8.41 -2.48
N SER A 60 17.91 8.74 -1.30
CA SER A 60 19.35 8.68 -1.00
C SER A 60 19.91 7.26 -1.02
N MET A 61 19.06 6.24 -0.81
CA MET A 61 19.46 4.83 -0.75
C MET A 61 19.44 4.11 -2.11
N SER A 62 18.77 4.66 -3.13
CA SER A 62 18.65 4.05 -4.46
C SER A 62 18.81 5.08 -5.57
N SER A 63 19.88 4.97 -6.35
CA SER A 63 20.14 5.83 -7.51
C SER A 63 19.07 5.68 -8.59
N LEU A 64 18.53 4.47 -8.77
CA LEU A 64 17.39 4.22 -9.65
C LEU A 64 16.17 5.00 -9.17
N PHE A 65 15.80 4.86 -7.90
CA PHE A 65 14.62 5.53 -7.37
C PHE A 65 14.76 7.06 -7.43
N SER A 66 15.92 7.60 -7.04
CA SER A 66 16.20 9.04 -7.12
C SER A 66 15.99 9.59 -8.54
N ARG A 67 16.57 8.92 -9.55
CA ARG A 67 16.42 9.29 -10.97
C ARG A 67 14.97 9.22 -11.43
N VAL A 68 14.26 8.14 -11.07
CA VAL A 68 12.86 7.94 -11.46
C VAL A 68 11.95 9.01 -10.83
N TRP A 69 12.17 9.35 -9.57
CA TRP A 69 11.40 10.38 -8.87
C TRP A 69 11.66 11.80 -9.40
N GLU A 70 12.90 12.09 -9.81
CA GLU A 70 13.23 13.37 -10.46
C GLU A 70 12.53 13.49 -11.83
N ASN A 71 12.60 12.42 -12.63
CA ASN A 71 11.92 12.37 -13.93
C ASN A 71 10.40 12.47 -13.80
N SER A 72 9.82 11.86 -12.76
CA SER A 72 8.38 11.93 -12.50
C SER A 72 7.91 13.36 -12.26
N GLY A 73 8.73 14.21 -11.62
CA GLY A 73 8.44 15.63 -11.41
C GLY A 73 8.27 16.39 -12.72
N LYS A 74 9.20 16.22 -13.66
CA LYS A 74 9.15 16.88 -14.98
C LYS A 74 7.89 16.50 -15.77
N LYS A 75 7.54 15.22 -15.77
CA LYS A 75 6.31 14.72 -16.42
C LYS A 75 5.06 15.23 -15.69
N TRP A 76 5.08 15.25 -14.37
CA TRP A 76 3.95 15.69 -13.56
C TRP A 76 3.54 17.13 -13.86
N GLU A 77 4.51 18.04 -14.03
CA GLU A 77 4.24 19.44 -14.41
C GLU A 77 3.49 19.59 -15.74
N LEU A 78 3.67 18.63 -16.66
CA LEU A 78 2.96 18.60 -17.94
C LEU A 78 1.57 17.95 -17.81
N VAL A 79 1.47 16.90 -17.01
CA VAL A 79 0.23 16.12 -16.81
C VAL A 79 -0.78 16.91 -15.97
N LYS A 80 -0.36 17.50 -14.85
CA LYS A 80 -1.25 18.15 -13.87
C LYS A 80 -2.04 19.33 -14.43
N LYS A 81 -1.55 19.94 -15.52
CA LYS A 81 -2.23 21.02 -16.26
C LYS A 81 -3.37 20.52 -17.17
N LYS A 82 -3.42 19.22 -17.46
CA LYS A 82 -4.32 18.62 -18.45
C LYS A 82 -5.40 17.74 -17.84
N ILE A 83 -5.33 17.45 -16.54
CA ILE A 83 -6.23 16.53 -15.86
C ILE A 83 -6.94 17.22 -14.69
N SER A 84 -8.19 16.84 -14.45
CA SER A 84 -8.92 17.26 -13.26
C SER A 84 -8.55 16.33 -12.10
N LEU A 85 -8.13 16.92 -10.98
CA LEU A 85 -7.70 16.18 -9.79
C LEU A 85 -8.73 16.30 -8.67
N PRO A 86 -8.95 15.24 -7.87
CA PRO A 86 -9.84 15.31 -6.73
C PRO A 86 -9.25 16.20 -5.63
N ARG A 87 -10.11 16.70 -4.73
CA ARG A 87 -9.69 17.48 -3.57
C ARG A 87 -8.70 16.66 -2.72
N GLY A 88 -7.63 17.30 -2.27
CA GLY A 88 -6.59 16.65 -1.45
C GLY A 88 -5.57 15.84 -2.25
N PHE A 89 -5.67 15.83 -3.59
CA PHE A 89 -4.63 15.24 -4.44
C PHE A 89 -3.41 16.17 -4.51
N LYS A 90 -2.29 15.72 -3.96
CA LYS A 90 -1.02 16.45 -3.90
C LYS A 90 -0.10 16.07 -5.06
N ASP A 91 0.95 16.86 -5.27
CA ASP A 91 1.91 16.63 -6.35
C ASP A 91 2.64 15.28 -6.19
N GLU A 92 2.95 14.88 -4.95
CA GLU A 92 3.59 13.61 -4.61
C GLU A 92 2.74 12.41 -5.04
N HIS A 93 1.40 12.51 -4.97
CA HIS A 93 0.50 11.45 -5.42
C HIS A 93 0.62 11.22 -6.93
N GLY A 94 0.62 12.31 -7.70
CA GLY A 94 0.75 12.25 -9.17
C GLY A 94 2.12 11.74 -9.60
N ARG A 95 3.17 12.23 -8.92
CA ARG A 95 4.55 11.78 -9.12
C ARG A 95 4.75 10.30 -8.78
N ALA A 96 4.11 9.79 -7.73
CA ALA A 96 4.17 8.38 -7.36
C ALA A 96 3.54 7.50 -8.44
N ILE A 97 2.39 7.88 -9.01
CA ILE A 97 1.78 7.16 -10.14
C ILE A 97 2.73 7.15 -11.35
N ILE A 98 3.26 8.31 -11.74
CA ILE A 98 4.17 8.42 -12.89
C ILE A 98 5.41 7.55 -12.68
N ALA A 99 6.03 7.63 -11.51
CA ALA A 99 7.20 6.84 -11.14
C ALA A 99 6.90 5.34 -11.15
N TYR A 100 5.70 4.92 -10.74
CA TYR A 100 5.28 3.53 -10.82
C TYR A 100 5.17 3.03 -12.27
N THR A 101 4.91 3.89 -13.25
CA THR A 101 4.88 3.50 -14.67
C THR A 101 6.27 3.35 -15.32
N ASP A 102 7.35 3.51 -14.54
CA ASP A 102 8.71 3.23 -15.00
C ASP A 102 8.96 1.71 -15.09
N ASN A 103 9.55 1.27 -16.20
CA ASN A 103 9.72 -0.14 -16.52
C ASN A 103 10.60 -0.90 -15.50
N ASP A 104 11.57 -0.24 -14.87
CA ASP A 104 12.49 -0.89 -13.95
C ASP A 104 11.99 -0.77 -12.50
N PHE A 105 11.55 0.42 -12.12
CA PHE A 105 11.24 0.73 -10.72
C PHE A 105 10.03 -0.05 -10.17
N HIS A 106 8.98 -0.25 -10.97
CA HIS A 106 7.79 -0.97 -10.49
C HIS A 106 8.10 -2.42 -10.09
N SER A 107 9.08 -3.05 -10.74
CA SER A 107 9.51 -4.41 -10.42
C SER A 107 10.22 -4.48 -9.07
N GLU A 108 11.09 -3.52 -8.76
CA GLU A 108 11.79 -3.41 -7.47
C GLU A 108 10.79 -3.15 -6.33
N LEU A 109 9.87 -2.21 -6.51
CA LEU A 109 8.81 -1.93 -5.55
C LEU A 109 7.95 -3.16 -5.30
N ASN A 110 7.44 -3.79 -6.36
CA ASN A 110 6.54 -4.93 -6.23
C ASN A 110 7.23 -6.14 -5.59
N ALA A 111 8.53 -6.32 -5.81
CA ALA A 111 9.31 -7.34 -5.11
C ALA A 111 9.43 -7.05 -3.61
N ALA A 112 9.73 -5.80 -3.23
CA ALA A 112 9.81 -5.39 -1.83
C ALA A 112 8.46 -5.51 -1.12
N VAL A 113 7.36 -5.11 -1.77
CA VAL A 113 6.00 -5.19 -1.22
C VAL A 113 5.60 -6.64 -0.91
N ARG A 114 5.94 -7.60 -1.78
CA ARG A 114 5.59 -9.03 -1.59
C ARG A 114 6.18 -9.67 -0.34
N GLY A 115 7.34 -9.20 0.14
CA GLY A 115 8.09 -9.87 1.21
C GLY A 115 8.22 -9.07 2.50
N ALA A 116 7.90 -7.78 2.49
CA ALA A 116 8.13 -6.90 3.64
C ALA A 116 7.11 -7.07 4.78
N GLY A 117 6.01 -7.78 4.56
CA GLY A 117 4.89 -7.89 5.48
C GLY A 117 4.97 -9.05 6.48
N THR A 118 6.10 -9.72 6.67
CA THR A 118 6.20 -10.84 7.63
C THR A 118 5.95 -10.40 9.08
N SER A 119 6.43 -9.20 9.45
CA SER A 119 6.18 -8.55 10.75
C SER A 119 6.44 -7.06 10.65
N ARG A 120 5.97 -6.27 11.63
CA ARG A 120 6.30 -4.84 11.69
C ARG A 120 7.81 -4.61 11.83
N ALA A 121 8.50 -5.42 12.64
CA ALA A 121 9.95 -5.33 12.80
C ALA A 121 10.68 -5.55 11.46
N HIS A 122 10.27 -6.54 10.68
CA HIS A 122 10.82 -6.80 9.36
C HIS A 122 10.51 -5.65 8.37
N TYR A 123 9.27 -5.16 8.34
CA TYR A 123 8.89 -3.97 7.58
C TYR A 123 9.78 -2.76 7.91
N MET A 124 9.99 -2.47 9.20
CA MET A 124 10.80 -1.33 9.63
C MET A 124 12.25 -1.48 9.18
N ALA A 125 12.82 -2.68 9.30
CA ALA A 125 14.21 -2.97 8.98
C ALA A 125 14.49 -3.07 7.47
N SER A 126 13.59 -3.65 6.68
CA SER A 126 13.89 -4.11 5.33
C SER A 126 13.10 -3.39 4.22
N PHE A 127 11.94 -2.78 4.52
CA PHE A 127 11.15 -2.12 3.48
C PHE A 127 11.67 -0.70 3.21
N GLN A 128 12.22 -0.47 2.02
CA GLN A 128 12.87 0.79 1.66
C GLN A 128 11.95 1.81 0.98
N PHE A 129 10.66 1.51 0.81
CA PHE A 129 9.73 2.33 0.02
C PHE A 129 8.51 2.78 0.84
N LYS A 130 8.73 3.20 2.09
CA LYS A 130 7.68 3.54 3.07
C LYS A 130 6.84 4.74 2.60
N ALA A 131 7.49 5.86 2.25
CA ALA A 131 6.83 7.05 1.73
C ALA A 131 6.29 6.82 0.32
N PHE A 132 7.06 6.15 -0.55
CA PHE A 132 6.56 5.84 -1.89
C PHE A 132 5.28 5.00 -1.86
N HIS A 133 5.25 3.93 -1.06
CA HIS A 133 4.07 3.08 -0.87
C HIS A 133 2.89 3.87 -0.32
N TYR A 134 3.14 4.77 0.65
CA TYR A 134 2.11 5.68 1.17
C TYR A 134 1.53 6.55 0.06
N TYR A 135 2.35 7.28 -0.69
CA TYR A 135 1.87 8.17 -1.74
C TYR A 135 1.12 7.42 -2.84
N LEU A 136 1.60 6.25 -3.27
CA LEU A 136 0.92 5.46 -4.30
C LEU A 136 -0.43 4.90 -3.81
N THR A 137 -0.48 4.42 -2.56
CA THR A 137 -1.72 3.97 -1.93
C THR A 137 -2.73 5.11 -1.83
N ARG A 138 -2.27 6.27 -1.33
CA ARG A 138 -3.09 7.47 -1.16
C ARG A 138 -3.62 8.00 -2.49
N ALA A 139 -2.77 8.03 -3.52
CA ALA A 139 -3.15 8.40 -4.88
C ALA A 139 -4.27 7.48 -5.42
N SER A 140 -4.10 6.17 -5.23
CA SER A 140 -5.08 5.17 -5.67
C SER A 140 -6.43 5.33 -4.96
N GLN A 141 -6.41 5.60 -3.65
CA GLN A 141 -7.63 5.86 -2.88
C GLN A 141 -8.37 7.11 -3.36
N LEU A 142 -7.65 8.20 -3.61
CA LEU A 142 -8.23 9.49 -4.02
C LEU A 142 -8.80 9.45 -5.44
N LEU A 143 -8.18 8.71 -6.36
CA LEU A 143 -8.64 8.57 -7.75
C LEU A 143 -9.71 7.49 -7.94
N ARG A 144 -10.01 6.71 -6.91
CA ARG A 144 -10.96 5.59 -6.99
C ARG A 144 -12.33 6.06 -7.44
N ARG A 145 -12.87 5.39 -8.47
CA ARG A 145 -14.25 5.58 -8.92
C ARG A 145 -15.20 4.65 -8.17
N ARG A 146 -16.51 4.83 -8.36
CA ARG A 146 -17.50 3.90 -7.81
C ARG A 146 -17.30 2.50 -8.40
N CYS A 147 -17.42 1.47 -7.57
CA CYS A 147 -17.25 0.07 -7.98
C CYS A 147 -18.21 -0.33 -9.12
N ASP A 148 -19.46 0.17 -9.13
CA ASP A 148 -20.42 -0.11 -10.22
C ASP A 148 -19.98 0.45 -11.59
N VAL A 149 -19.09 1.44 -11.59
CA VAL A 149 -18.49 1.99 -12.82
C VAL A 149 -17.26 1.19 -13.21
N MET A 150 -16.33 0.98 -12.27
CA MET A 150 -15.05 0.33 -12.58
C MET A 150 -15.21 -1.16 -12.89
N TYR A 151 -16.05 -1.88 -12.14
CA TYR A 151 -16.26 -3.33 -12.30
C TYR A 151 -16.78 -3.73 -13.69
N LYS A 152 -17.55 -2.84 -14.33
CA LYS A 152 -18.08 -3.04 -15.68
C LYS A 152 -17.01 -2.91 -16.78
N ARG A 153 -15.87 -2.28 -16.47
CA ARG A 153 -14.76 -2.09 -17.40
C ARG A 153 -13.73 -3.19 -17.14
N THR A 154 -13.80 -4.24 -17.96
CA THR A 154 -12.89 -5.38 -17.86
C THR A 154 -11.46 -4.94 -18.18
N VAL A 155 -10.51 -5.42 -17.38
CA VAL A 155 -9.06 -5.21 -17.62
C VAL A 155 -8.36 -6.55 -17.72
N TYR A 156 -7.16 -6.56 -18.29
CA TYR A 156 -6.39 -7.74 -18.60
C TYR A 156 -4.97 -7.63 -18.06
N ARG A 157 -4.43 -8.76 -17.60
CA ARG A 157 -3.03 -8.85 -17.17
C ARG A 157 -2.42 -10.14 -17.69
N GLY A 158 -1.42 -10.04 -18.55
CA GLY A 158 -0.61 -11.17 -18.99
C GLY A 158 0.68 -11.24 -18.17
N VAL A 159 1.12 -12.44 -17.85
CA VAL A 159 2.36 -12.68 -17.10
C VAL A 159 3.07 -13.93 -17.64
N SER A 160 4.40 -13.89 -17.64
CA SER A 160 5.28 -15.00 -18.08
C SER A 160 5.50 -16.06 -16.99
N VAL A 161 4.51 -16.24 -16.11
CA VAL A 161 4.53 -17.21 -15.02
C VAL A 161 3.27 -18.06 -15.10
N SER A 162 3.42 -19.38 -14.93
CA SER A 162 2.30 -20.31 -14.90
C SER A 162 1.77 -20.46 -13.46
N PHE A 163 0.48 -20.23 -13.26
CA PHE A 163 -0.19 -20.39 -11.96
C PHE A 163 -1.05 -21.64 -11.89
N GLN A 164 -1.07 -22.29 -10.71
CA GLN A 164 -2.07 -23.30 -10.40
C GLN A 164 -3.25 -22.68 -9.65
N TYR A 165 -4.44 -23.18 -9.96
CA TYR A 165 -5.66 -22.86 -9.20
C TYR A 165 -6.30 -24.15 -8.71
N MET A 166 -6.24 -24.37 -7.40
CA MET A 166 -6.71 -25.61 -6.75
C MET A 166 -8.23 -25.68 -6.57
N GLY A 167 -8.98 -24.69 -7.06
CA GLY A 167 -10.42 -24.81 -7.27
C GLY A 167 -11.30 -24.04 -6.27
N SER A 168 -10.72 -23.41 -5.24
CA SER A 168 -11.47 -22.53 -4.34
C SER A 168 -10.55 -21.57 -3.59
N GLY A 169 -11.08 -20.43 -3.20
CA GLY A 169 -10.39 -19.46 -2.35
C GLY A 169 -10.40 -18.04 -2.93
N HIS A 170 -10.34 -17.08 -2.01
CA HIS A 170 -10.02 -15.70 -2.35
C HIS A 170 -8.54 -15.59 -2.67
N ILE A 171 -8.19 -14.68 -3.57
CA ILE A 171 -6.80 -14.38 -3.90
C ILE A 171 -6.56 -12.88 -3.84
N ARG A 172 -5.30 -12.52 -3.61
CA ARG A 172 -4.76 -11.17 -3.74
C ARG A 172 -3.51 -11.23 -4.59
N PHE A 173 -3.16 -10.11 -5.23
CA PHE A 173 -1.87 -10.05 -5.92
C PHE A 173 -0.69 -9.97 -4.93
N GLY A 174 -0.88 -9.34 -3.77
CA GLY A 174 0.20 -9.14 -2.79
C GLY A 174 1.24 -8.09 -3.21
N TYR A 175 0.89 -7.26 -4.20
CA TYR A 175 1.64 -6.09 -4.68
C TYR A 175 0.69 -5.24 -5.54
N PHE A 176 1.13 -4.04 -5.94
CA PHE A 176 0.37 -3.23 -6.89
C PHE A 176 0.41 -3.90 -8.26
N ALA A 177 -0.75 -4.21 -8.84
CA ALA A 177 -0.80 -4.96 -10.09
C ALA A 177 -1.24 -4.07 -11.25
N SER A 178 -0.33 -3.82 -12.18
CA SER A 178 -0.67 -3.23 -13.49
C SER A 178 -1.55 -4.18 -14.31
N SER A 179 -2.55 -3.59 -14.94
CA SER A 179 -3.43 -4.24 -15.90
C SER A 179 -3.75 -3.25 -17.02
N SER A 180 -4.35 -3.72 -18.11
CA SER A 180 -4.68 -2.87 -19.27
C SER A 180 -6.14 -3.06 -19.67
N PHE A 181 -6.79 -2.01 -20.16
CA PHE A 181 -8.07 -2.18 -20.87
C PHE A 181 -7.92 -2.96 -22.18
N ASP A 182 -6.71 -3.03 -22.74
CA ASP A 182 -6.41 -3.74 -23.99
C ASP A 182 -5.77 -5.11 -23.71
N ILE A 183 -6.46 -6.18 -24.13
CA ILE A 183 -5.96 -7.55 -24.04
C ILE A 183 -4.71 -7.78 -24.90
N GLY A 184 -4.56 -7.05 -26.02
CA GLY A 184 -3.39 -7.06 -26.88
C GLY A 184 -2.17 -6.55 -26.14
N VAL A 185 -2.29 -5.40 -25.47
CA VAL A 185 -1.26 -4.84 -24.58
C VAL A 185 -0.90 -5.85 -23.49
N ALA A 186 -1.89 -6.39 -22.78
CA ALA A 186 -1.65 -7.32 -21.67
C ALA A 186 -0.86 -8.56 -22.10
N LYS A 187 -1.11 -9.10 -23.30
CA LYS A 187 -0.37 -10.26 -23.83
C LYS A 187 1.11 -9.97 -24.12
N ARG A 188 1.50 -8.72 -24.35
CA ARG A 188 2.91 -8.34 -24.56
C ARG A 188 3.76 -8.56 -23.30
N PHE A 189 3.15 -8.49 -22.12
CA PHE A 189 3.80 -8.73 -20.83
C PHE A 189 3.89 -10.21 -20.44
N GLY A 190 3.20 -11.08 -21.18
CA GLY A 190 3.29 -12.52 -20.99
C GLY A 190 2.03 -13.27 -21.42
N MET A 191 2.24 -14.53 -21.82
CA MET A 191 1.17 -15.41 -22.32
C MET A 191 1.07 -16.73 -21.54
N ASP A 192 1.97 -16.96 -20.59
CA ASP A 192 1.96 -18.16 -19.74
C ASP A 192 0.72 -18.19 -18.84
N THR A 193 0.31 -17.04 -18.30
CA THR A 193 -1.00 -16.85 -17.68
C THR A 193 -1.63 -15.54 -18.13
N LEU A 194 -2.93 -15.56 -18.44
CA LEU A 194 -3.71 -14.38 -18.77
C LEU A 194 -4.93 -14.23 -17.85
N PHE A 195 -4.95 -13.15 -17.09
CA PHE A 195 -6.06 -12.77 -16.23
C PHE A 195 -7.05 -11.85 -16.96
N THR A 196 -8.33 -12.15 -16.85
CA THR A 196 -9.45 -11.25 -17.15
C THR A 196 -10.01 -10.77 -15.82
N ILE A 197 -9.99 -9.47 -15.57
CA ILE A 197 -10.17 -8.92 -14.22
C ILE A 197 -11.33 -7.93 -14.23
N HIS A 198 -12.25 -8.10 -13.29
CA HIS A 198 -13.28 -7.14 -12.91
C HIS A 198 -12.92 -6.55 -11.55
N THR A 199 -12.30 -5.37 -11.55
CA THR A 199 -11.81 -4.70 -10.35
C THR A 199 -12.76 -3.59 -9.88
N CYS A 200 -12.92 -3.44 -8.57
CA CYS A 200 -13.64 -2.31 -7.95
C CYS A 200 -12.71 -1.25 -7.36
N PHE A 201 -11.44 -1.59 -7.12
CA PHE A 201 -10.45 -0.68 -6.53
C PHE A 201 -9.37 -0.24 -7.52
N GLY A 202 -9.37 -0.79 -8.72
CA GLY A 202 -8.47 -0.41 -9.80
C GLY A 202 -8.69 1.04 -10.23
N VAL A 203 -7.58 1.72 -10.52
CA VAL A 203 -7.56 3.12 -10.92
C VAL A 203 -6.98 3.23 -12.32
N GLU A 204 -7.72 3.90 -13.21
CA GLU A 204 -7.21 4.26 -14.52
C GLU A 204 -6.11 5.31 -14.39
N ILE A 205 -4.89 4.94 -14.76
CA ILE A 205 -3.69 5.80 -14.64
C ILE A 205 -3.08 6.16 -15.99
N ARG A 206 -3.76 5.81 -17.11
CA ARG A 206 -3.36 6.18 -18.47
C ARG A 206 -2.90 7.64 -18.61
N ALA A 207 -3.67 8.58 -18.04
CA ALA A 207 -3.36 10.01 -18.18
C ALA A 207 -2.06 10.43 -17.45
N PHE A 208 -1.63 9.63 -16.48
CA PHE A 208 -0.38 9.83 -15.74
C PHE A 208 0.79 9.11 -16.43
N SER A 209 0.54 7.93 -17.01
CA SER A 209 1.57 7.03 -17.51
C SER A 209 2.54 7.69 -18.51
N CYS A 210 3.80 7.25 -18.43
CA CYS A 210 4.81 7.51 -19.43
C CYS A 210 4.45 6.88 -20.79
N ILE A 211 3.69 5.78 -20.79
CA ILE A 211 3.31 4.98 -21.97
C ILE A 211 1.78 4.89 -22.01
N GLN A 212 1.14 5.90 -22.62
CA GLN A 212 -0.33 6.00 -22.60
C GLN A 212 -1.01 4.88 -23.39
N GLU A 213 -0.29 4.28 -24.34
CA GLU A 213 -0.73 3.17 -25.17
C GLU A 213 -0.95 1.88 -24.38
N GLU A 214 -0.48 1.82 -23.13
CA GLU A 214 -0.73 0.68 -22.26
C GLU A 214 -2.14 0.68 -21.67
N GLU A 215 -2.89 1.78 -21.77
CA GLU A 215 -4.26 1.88 -21.23
C GLU A 215 -4.34 1.38 -19.78
N GLU A 216 -3.34 1.78 -18.99
CA GLU A 216 -3.03 1.13 -17.72
C GLU A 216 -4.08 1.41 -16.63
N VAL A 217 -4.43 0.34 -15.92
CA VAL A 217 -5.22 0.34 -14.69
C VAL A 217 -4.39 -0.29 -13.58
N LEU A 218 -4.15 0.48 -12.53
CA LEU A 218 -3.42 0.07 -11.34
C LEU A 218 -4.36 -0.52 -10.29
N ILE A 219 -4.14 -1.77 -9.91
CA ILE A 219 -4.91 -2.47 -8.88
C ILE A 219 -4.11 -2.43 -7.56
N PRO A 220 -4.71 -1.98 -6.43
CA PRO A 220 -4.00 -1.90 -5.17
C PRO A 220 -3.77 -3.26 -4.51
N VAL A 221 -2.79 -3.32 -3.61
CA VAL A 221 -2.28 -4.53 -2.93
C VAL A 221 -3.36 -5.32 -2.18
N HIS A 222 -4.35 -4.62 -1.65
CA HIS A 222 -5.32 -5.12 -0.68
C HIS A 222 -6.65 -5.57 -1.30
N GLU A 223 -6.86 -5.44 -2.62
CA GLU A 223 -8.12 -5.87 -3.26
C GLU A 223 -8.24 -7.41 -3.29
N ILE A 224 -9.40 -7.91 -2.86
CA ILE A 224 -9.70 -9.34 -2.80
C ILE A 224 -10.51 -9.75 -4.03
N PHE A 225 -10.13 -10.88 -4.64
CA PHE A 225 -10.81 -11.44 -5.80
C PHE A 225 -11.33 -12.85 -5.54
N ASN A 226 -12.54 -13.11 -6.05
CA ASN A 226 -12.97 -14.45 -6.40
C ASN A 226 -12.32 -14.86 -7.72
N MET A 227 -11.75 -16.05 -7.74
CA MET A 227 -11.07 -16.58 -8.91
C MET A 227 -11.86 -17.74 -9.52
N SER A 228 -11.88 -17.79 -10.85
CA SER A 228 -12.39 -18.96 -11.58
C SER A 228 -11.51 -19.25 -12.79
N ARG A 229 -11.57 -20.49 -13.28
CA ARG A 229 -10.94 -20.86 -14.54
C ARG A 229 -11.67 -20.18 -15.71
N GLY A 230 -10.89 -19.72 -16.68
CA GLY A 230 -11.40 -19.22 -17.96
C GLY A 230 -11.57 -20.35 -18.97
N GLN A 231 -11.81 -19.98 -20.23
CA GLN A 231 -12.03 -20.94 -21.33
C GLN A 231 -10.81 -21.83 -21.65
N ARG A 232 -9.60 -21.40 -21.30
CA ARG A 232 -8.35 -22.16 -21.50
C ARG A 232 -7.68 -22.38 -20.16
N SER A 233 -6.87 -23.44 -20.06
CA SER A 233 -6.18 -23.82 -18.81
C SER A 233 -5.27 -22.72 -18.24
N ASN A 234 -4.70 -21.87 -19.11
CA ASN A 234 -3.84 -20.75 -18.75
C ASN A 234 -4.56 -19.40 -18.60
N ARG A 235 -5.90 -19.41 -18.58
CA ARG A 235 -6.73 -18.21 -18.45
C ARG A 235 -7.52 -18.26 -17.17
N PHE A 236 -7.55 -17.15 -16.46
CA PHE A 236 -8.31 -17.02 -15.22
C PHE A 236 -9.16 -15.77 -15.25
N VAL A 237 -10.31 -15.85 -14.58
CA VAL A 237 -11.21 -14.71 -14.38
C VAL A 237 -11.16 -14.32 -12.91
N LEU A 238 -10.82 -13.07 -12.64
CA LEU A 238 -10.82 -12.48 -11.31
C LEU A 238 -11.99 -11.53 -11.18
N ARG A 239 -12.83 -11.74 -10.18
CA ARG A 239 -13.98 -10.89 -9.86
C ARG A 239 -13.78 -10.29 -8.49
N SER A 240 -13.68 -8.97 -8.42
CA SER A 240 -13.60 -8.26 -7.15
C SER A 240 -14.76 -8.66 -6.26
N THR A 241 -14.47 -8.88 -4.98
CA THR A 241 -15.49 -9.06 -3.94
C THR A 241 -16.03 -7.74 -3.42
N ASN A 242 -15.55 -6.61 -3.95
CA ASN A 242 -15.80 -5.25 -3.46
C ASN A 242 -15.37 -5.05 -1.99
N ARG A 243 -14.38 -5.84 -1.56
CA ARG A 243 -13.76 -5.79 -0.23
C ARG A 243 -12.25 -5.73 -0.39
N THR A 244 -11.60 -5.13 0.61
CA THR A 244 -10.15 -5.14 0.79
C THR A 244 -9.80 -5.88 2.07
N CYS A 245 -8.59 -6.41 2.15
CA CYS A 245 -8.06 -7.13 3.31
C CYS A 245 -6.64 -6.65 3.53
N SER A 246 -6.35 -6.14 4.73
CA SER A 246 -5.01 -5.70 5.13
C SER A 246 -4.61 -6.27 6.48
N HIS A 247 -3.39 -6.78 6.58
CA HIS A 247 -2.79 -7.17 7.85
C HIS A 247 -2.19 -5.96 8.58
N PHE A 248 -1.74 -4.96 7.83
CA PHE A 248 -1.14 -3.74 8.38
C PHE A 248 -2.09 -2.56 8.32
N ASN A 249 -2.01 -1.70 9.33
CA ASN A 249 -2.57 -0.35 9.30
C ASN A 249 -1.66 0.60 10.05
N CYS A 250 -1.21 1.66 9.41
CA CYS A 250 -0.34 2.69 10.00
C CYS A 250 0.95 2.11 10.60
N ALA A 251 1.57 1.16 9.91
CA ALA A 251 2.67 0.34 10.44
C ALA A 251 3.89 1.17 10.84
N TYR A 252 4.21 2.19 10.06
CA TYR A 252 5.32 3.10 10.36
C TYR A 252 5.12 3.82 11.71
N LEU A 253 3.87 4.18 12.02
CA LEU A 253 3.48 4.92 13.22
C LEU A 253 3.27 4.03 14.46
N GLY A 254 3.55 2.72 14.35
CA GLY A 254 3.43 1.79 15.48
C GLY A 254 2.42 0.66 15.28
N GLY A 255 1.67 0.66 14.16
CA GLY A 255 0.72 -0.41 13.87
C GLY A 255 1.39 -1.78 13.69
N GLU A 256 1.01 -2.75 14.50
CA GLU A 256 1.51 -4.12 14.41
C GLU A 256 0.77 -4.94 13.33
N LYS A 257 1.40 -6.03 12.88
CA LYS A 257 0.76 -6.98 11.95
C LYS A 257 -0.39 -7.69 12.64
N ASN A 258 -1.59 -7.61 12.09
CA ASN A 258 -2.71 -8.44 12.50
C ASN A 258 -2.54 -9.86 11.93
N GLN A 259 -2.78 -10.89 12.76
CA GLN A 259 -2.73 -12.29 12.29
C GLN A 259 -3.87 -12.60 11.31
N ILE A 260 -5.02 -11.96 11.48
CA ILE A 260 -6.17 -12.04 10.59
C ILE A 260 -6.25 -10.69 9.88
N CYS A 261 -6.38 -10.69 8.56
CA CYS A 261 -6.52 -9.43 7.85
C CYS A 261 -7.87 -8.77 8.15
N VAL A 262 -7.85 -7.44 8.21
CA VAL A 262 -9.03 -6.64 8.49
C VAL A 262 -9.74 -6.32 7.17
N ASP A 263 -10.97 -6.81 7.05
CA ASP A 263 -11.79 -6.59 5.88
C ASP A 263 -12.41 -5.19 5.88
N ASN A 264 -12.22 -4.43 4.81
CA ASN A 264 -12.90 -3.16 4.59
C ASN A 264 -13.82 -3.25 3.37
N SER A 265 -15.07 -2.81 3.52
CA SER A 265 -16.03 -2.79 2.41
C SER A 265 -16.12 -1.38 1.80
N ALA A 266 -16.39 -1.34 0.50
CA ALA A 266 -16.55 -0.10 -0.26
C ALA A 266 -17.90 0.62 -0.03
N THR A 267 -18.62 0.39 1.08
CA THR A 267 -19.99 0.91 1.29
C THR A 267 -20.10 2.42 1.03
N ARG A 268 -21.22 2.81 0.43
CA ARG A 268 -21.53 4.16 -0.08
C ARG A 268 -21.13 5.26 0.89
N GLY A 269 -20.05 5.94 0.54
CA GLY A 269 -19.39 6.94 1.36
C GLY A 269 -17.92 6.67 1.17
N GLY A 270 -17.35 7.21 0.07
CA GLY A 270 -15.91 7.12 -0.15
C GLY A 270 -15.23 7.46 1.16
N LEU A 271 -14.25 6.64 1.57
CA LEU A 271 -13.46 6.81 2.80
C LEU A 271 -13.45 8.28 3.14
N ALA A 272 -14.31 8.67 4.08
CA ALA A 272 -14.43 10.06 4.45
C ALA A 272 -13.15 10.29 5.23
N PHE A 273 -12.11 10.72 4.54
CA PHE A 273 -10.94 11.31 5.17
C PHE A 273 -11.53 12.47 5.98
N PRO A 274 -11.47 12.43 7.33
CA PRO A 274 -12.05 13.48 8.15
C PRO A 274 -11.21 14.74 7.94
N GLY A 275 -11.45 15.45 6.85
CA GLY A 275 -11.17 16.87 6.78
C GLY A 275 -12.24 17.52 7.63
N VAL A 276 -11.87 17.82 8.87
CA VAL A 276 -12.47 18.76 9.85
C VAL A 276 -12.47 18.12 11.25
N LEU A 277 -11.47 18.56 12.03
CA LEU A 277 -11.48 18.83 13.47
C LEU A 277 -12.60 18.16 14.29
N SER A 278 -12.33 16.99 14.86
CA SER A 278 -13.06 16.51 16.04
C SER A 278 -12.30 16.90 17.29
N HIS A 279 -12.51 18.14 17.75
CA HIS A 279 -12.33 18.42 19.16
C HIS A 279 -13.49 17.76 19.94
N LEU A 280 -13.12 17.12 21.06
CA LEU A 280 -13.95 16.57 22.13
C LEU A 280 -14.46 15.14 21.86
N LEU A 281 -14.24 14.15 22.72
CA LEU A 281 -14.33 14.19 24.19
C LEU A 281 -13.19 13.41 24.87
N PHE A 282 -12.29 14.15 25.52
CA PHE A 282 -11.64 13.69 26.74
C PHE A 282 -12.73 13.48 27.79
N GLY A 283 -12.92 12.23 28.23
CA GLY A 283 -13.57 11.94 29.50
C GLY A 283 -12.60 12.29 30.62
N GLY A 284 -12.79 13.45 31.24
CA GLY A 284 -11.95 13.91 32.33
C GLY A 284 -12.32 15.32 32.74
N SER A 285 -13.45 15.46 33.45
CA SER A 285 -13.84 16.70 34.11
C SER A 285 -12.76 17.13 35.12
N ILE A 286 -12.05 18.23 34.85
CA ILE A 286 -11.46 19.06 35.91
C ILE A 286 -11.74 20.53 35.58
N ILE A 287 -12.26 21.19 36.60
CA ILE A 287 -12.97 22.47 36.65
C ILE A 287 -12.13 23.64 36.13
N LEU A 288 -12.76 24.48 35.30
CA LEU A 288 -12.23 25.79 34.90
C LEU A 288 -12.64 26.83 35.96
N VAL A 289 -11.66 27.45 36.62
CA VAL A 289 -11.85 28.77 37.25
C VAL A 289 -10.90 29.73 36.54
N HIS A 290 -11.47 30.59 35.71
CA HIS A 290 -10.83 31.83 35.31
C HIS A 290 -10.91 32.83 36.46
N VAL A 291 -9.83 33.57 36.72
CA VAL A 291 -9.77 35.02 36.49
C VAL A 291 -8.31 35.45 36.60
N ALA A 292 -7.88 36.19 35.58
CA ALA A 292 -6.58 36.83 35.49
C ALA A 292 -6.42 37.95 36.54
N ALA A 293 -5.21 38.11 37.08
CA ALA A 293 -4.35 39.27 36.85
C ALA A 293 -3.31 39.48 37.97
N MET A 294 -2.11 39.89 37.54
CA MET A 294 -1.05 40.63 38.27
C MET A 294 -0.20 39.83 39.28
N LYS A 295 0.99 39.36 38.87
CA LYS A 295 2.30 40.07 38.91
C LYS A 295 2.81 40.43 40.32
N LEU A 296 3.90 39.73 40.66
CA LEU A 296 5.16 40.22 41.26
C LEU A 296 5.24 40.49 42.77
N PHE A 297 6.40 40.07 43.30
CA PHE A 297 7.00 40.26 44.64
C PHE A 297 6.51 39.28 45.72
N ALA A 298 7.28 38.24 46.08
CA ALA A 298 8.48 38.25 46.92
C ALA A 298 8.19 38.54 48.41
N GLY A 299 8.37 37.52 49.25
CA GLY A 299 8.78 37.69 50.65
C GLY A 299 7.73 37.48 51.75
N PHE A 300 8.11 36.59 52.69
CA PHE A 300 7.74 36.54 54.11
C PHE A 300 6.37 35.99 54.58
N SER A 301 6.47 34.80 55.20
CA SER A 301 6.04 34.39 56.57
C SER A 301 4.75 34.90 57.23
N ILE A 302 4.24 34.04 58.14
CA ILE A 302 3.31 34.25 59.30
C ILE A 302 1.87 33.78 58.99
N VAL A 303 1.44 32.58 59.41
CA VAL A 303 0.88 32.16 60.73
C VAL A 303 -0.59 32.61 60.97
N LEU A 304 -1.50 31.63 60.86
CA LEU A 304 -2.55 31.23 61.84
C LEU A 304 -3.74 32.18 62.18
N PHE A 305 -4.89 31.51 62.42
CA PHE A 305 -6.12 31.91 63.18
C PHE A 305 -7.27 32.70 62.48
N VAL A 306 -8.34 31.96 62.16
CA VAL A 306 -9.66 31.96 62.87
C VAL A 306 -10.86 32.88 62.49
N LEU A 307 -12.06 32.26 62.68
CA LEU A 307 -13.46 32.71 62.79
C LEU A 307 -14.18 33.21 61.52
N LEU A 308 -15.25 32.55 61.03
CA LEU A 308 -16.66 32.50 61.51
C LEU A 308 -17.37 33.86 61.50
N THR A 309 -18.66 33.82 61.13
CA THR A 309 -19.74 34.86 61.17
C THR A 309 -19.91 35.70 59.89
N PHE A 310 -21.11 36.09 59.43
CA PHE A 310 -22.54 35.82 59.67
C PHE A 310 -23.31 36.44 58.47
N SER A 311 -24.51 35.92 58.12
CA SER A 311 -25.69 36.62 57.54
C SER A 311 -25.56 37.36 56.19
N LEU A 312 -26.48 37.25 55.23
CA LEU A 312 -27.94 37.06 55.21
C LEU A 312 -28.34 36.20 54.00
#